data_AF-A0A5J4K565-F1
#
_entry.id   AF-A0A5J4K565-F1
#
_cell.length_a   1.000
_cell.length_b   1.000
_cell.length_c   1.000
_cell.angle_alpha   90.00
_cell.angle_beta   90.00
_cell.angle_gamma   90.00
#
_symmetry.space_group_name_H-M   'P 1'
#
loop_
_entity.id
_entity.type
_entity.pdbx_description
1 polymer ?
#
loop_
_entity_poly.entity_id
_entity_poly.type
_entity_poly.pdbx_seq_one_letter_code
_entity_poly.pdbx_strand_id
1 'polypeptide(L)'
;MARAMVRPRPLRVLIVGQQESLNTILERHLRQRGYEVRVLLRGGEIDLGSWVGDVLLYDMDGDREGAREGEGEKLLQPPRSWPEARFTVIMGSSSVSRDRLEELGVVAFLLKPFDVGRLLRYLGTLQRLVQTSEERGDYFISDRQGAEGNRARVLIVDDDVDVAQTIQQSLKAVADYELAVAHDGLEALERCVEWRPHCVVADLIMPWMNGYQMMRCLKRSALPSPPAFVLMSALTPRQLERRPYLREEKSVVYVEKPFFVEHLQAAIEQALQKLAPATRPLA
;
A
#
# COMPACT_ATOMS: atom_id res chain seq x y z
N MET A 1 3.54 3.40 36.70
CA MET A 1 4.47 4.37 36.09
C MET A 1 3.98 4.69 34.70
N ALA A 2 3.56 5.94 34.45
CA ALA A 2 3.10 6.37 33.13
C ALA A 2 4.29 6.32 32.16
N ARG A 3 4.21 5.46 31.13
CA ARG A 3 5.16 5.45 30.02
C ARG A 3 5.16 6.84 29.39
N ALA A 4 6.33 7.49 29.33
CA ALA A 4 6.48 8.70 28.53
C ALA A 4 6.13 8.33 27.08
N MET A 5 5.02 8.87 26.58
CA MET A 5 4.68 8.77 25.15
C MET A 5 5.77 9.52 24.40
N VAL A 6 6.71 8.77 23.80
CA VAL A 6 7.63 9.33 22.82
C VAL A 6 6.76 9.91 21.72
N ARG A 7 6.84 11.23 21.51
CA ARG A 7 6.04 11.86 20.46
C ARG A 7 6.53 11.32 19.11
N PRO A 8 5.64 10.76 18.28
CA PRO A 8 6.03 10.23 16.98
C PRO A 8 6.71 11.32 16.15
N ARG A 9 7.85 10.99 15.51
CA ARG A 9 8.57 11.96 14.68
C ARG A 9 7.66 12.47 13.55
N PRO A 10 7.76 13.75 13.16
CA PRO A 10 6.95 14.28 12.08
C PRO A 10 7.24 13.54 10.76
N LEU A 11 6.21 13.34 9.95
CA LEU A 11 6.35 12.79 8.60
C LEU A 11 7.03 13.85 7.72
N ARG A 12 8.10 13.47 7.01
CA ARG A 12 8.78 14.35 6.05
C ARG A 12 8.13 14.22 4.69
N VAL A 13 7.46 15.28 4.25
CA VAL A 13 6.68 15.31 3.01
C VAL A 13 7.29 16.31 2.03
N LEU A 14 7.57 15.84 0.82
CA LEU A 14 7.94 16.67 -0.32
C LEU A 14 6.74 16.82 -1.25
N ILE A 15 6.35 18.05 -1.55
CA ILE A 15 5.33 18.37 -2.56
C ILE A 15 6.05 18.89 -3.80
N VAL A 16 5.81 18.28 -4.96
CA VAL A 16 6.36 18.72 -6.25
C VAL A 16 5.19 18.99 -7.20
N GLY A 17 5.08 20.21 -7.71
CA GLY A 17 3.98 20.56 -8.62
C GLY A 17 4.05 21.95 -9.20
N GLN A 18 3.20 22.26 -10.18
CA GLN A 18 3.12 23.58 -10.81
C GLN A 18 1.95 24.43 -10.27
N GLN A 19 0.95 23.80 -9.65
CA GLN A 19 -0.23 24.49 -9.12
C GLN A 19 0.09 25.12 -7.75
N GLU A 20 0.51 26.38 -7.75
CA GLU A 20 0.88 27.11 -6.54
C GLU A 20 -0.26 27.15 -5.51
N SER A 21 -1.49 27.41 -5.94
CA SER A 21 -2.67 27.44 -5.05
C SER A 21 -2.91 26.10 -4.34
N LEU A 22 -2.85 24.98 -5.07
CA LEU A 22 -2.99 23.64 -4.50
C LEU A 22 -1.85 23.35 -3.51
N ASN A 23 -0.61 23.66 -3.90
CA ASN A 23 0.56 23.43 -3.07
C ASN A 23 0.48 24.21 -1.75
N THR A 24 0.05 25.48 -1.78
CA THR A 24 -0.14 26.30 -0.56
C THR A 24 -1.23 25.73 0.34
N ILE A 25 -2.35 25.28 -0.23
CA ILE A 25 -3.44 24.65 0.52
C ILE A 25 -2.94 23.39 1.22
N LEU A 26 -2.27 22.50 0.48
CA LEU A 26 -1.72 21.26 1.01
C LEU A 26 -0.68 21.54 2.09
N GLU A 27 0.31 22.40 1.82
CA GLU A 27 1.35 22.77 2.79
C GLU A 27 0.75 23.24 4.12
N ARG A 28 -0.26 24.13 4.07
CA ARG A 28 -0.93 24.63 5.27
C ARG A 28 -1.60 23.50 6.06
N HIS A 29 -2.38 22.64 5.39
CA HIS A 29 -3.07 21.53 6.06
C HIS A 29 -2.11 20.51 6.65
N LEU A 30 -1.03 20.18 5.94
CA LEU A 30 -0.03 19.22 6.38
C LEU A 30 0.80 19.74 7.56
N ARG A 31 1.19 21.02 7.55
CA ARG A 31 1.89 21.65 8.68
C ARG A 31 1.02 21.75 9.93
N GLN A 32 -0.28 22.01 9.77
CA GLN A 32 -1.24 21.99 10.89
C GLN A 32 -1.35 20.60 11.56
N ARG A 33 -1.08 19.53 10.81
CA ARG A 33 -0.98 18.15 11.34
C ARG A 33 0.39 17.82 11.93
N GLY A 34 1.33 18.77 11.93
CA GLY A 34 2.67 18.59 12.47
C GLY A 34 3.63 17.87 11.54
N TYR A 35 3.37 17.83 10.22
CA TYR A 35 4.31 17.27 9.25
C TYR A 35 5.39 18.28 8.86
N GLU A 36 6.58 17.77 8.55
CA GLU A 36 7.67 18.54 7.96
C GLU A 36 7.47 18.61 6.44
N VAL A 37 7.08 19.79 5.94
CA VAL A 37 6.67 19.94 4.53
C VAL A 37 7.64 20.85 3.79
N ARG A 38 8.17 20.34 2.67
CA ARG A 38 8.91 21.09 1.66
C ARG A 38 8.10 21.13 0.37
N VAL A 39 8.01 22.29 -0.26
CA VAL A 39 7.33 22.48 -1.54
C VAL A 39 8.36 22.86 -2.59
N LEU A 40 8.27 22.24 -3.78
CA LEU A 40 9.08 22.56 -4.95
C LEU A 40 8.16 22.87 -6.13
N LEU A 41 8.23 24.12 -6.61
CA LEU A 41 7.54 24.56 -7.82
C LEU A 41 8.32 24.09 -9.04
N ARG A 42 7.63 23.43 -9.98
CA ARG A 42 8.24 22.92 -11.22
C ARG A 42 8.49 24.04 -12.22
N GLY A 43 9.75 24.50 -12.31
CA GLY A 43 10.16 25.58 -13.25
C GLY A 43 11.65 25.64 -13.62
N GLY A 44 12.51 24.71 -13.16
CA GLY A 44 13.95 24.66 -13.48
C GLY A 44 14.55 23.25 -13.33
N GLU A 45 15.87 23.08 -13.58
CA GLU A 45 16.62 21.85 -13.25
C GLU A 45 16.64 21.67 -11.73
N ILE A 46 15.61 21.02 -11.21
CA ILE A 46 15.50 20.68 -9.80
C ILE A 46 16.22 19.35 -9.61
N ASP A 47 17.33 19.35 -8.88
CA ASP A 47 17.95 18.12 -8.41
C ASP A 47 17.09 17.49 -7.30
N LEU A 48 16.05 16.79 -7.74
CA LEU A 48 15.15 16.04 -6.87
C LEU A 48 15.88 14.89 -6.15
N GLY A 49 16.99 14.38 -6.71
CA GLY A 49 17.71 13.22 -6.18
C GLY A 49 18.33 13.44 -4.80
N SER A 50 18.56 14.69 -4.41
CA SER A 50 19.20 15.04 -3.13
C SER A 50 18.25 14.94 -1.92
N TRP A 51 16.93 14.87 -2.11
CA TRP A 51 15.98 14.80 -1.01
C TRP A 51 15.72 13.36 -0.58
N VAL A 52 15.82 13.12 0.73
CA VAL A 52 15.48 11.86 1.38
C VAL A 52 14.37 12.10 2.40
N GLY A 53 13.27 11.36 2.30
CA GLY A 53 12.15 11.53 3.22
C GLY A 53 11.08 10.45 3.11
N ASP A 54 9.94 10.69 3.77
CA ASP A 54 8.94 9.65 3.98
C ASP A 54 7.92 9.60 2.83
N VAL A 55 7.41 10.75 2.40
CA VAL A 55 6.37 10.81 1.35
C VAL A 55 6.69 11.87 0.30
N LEU A 56 6.60 11.47 -0.96
CA LEU A 56 6.54 12.38 -2.10
C LEU A 56 5.09 12.52 -2.58
N LEU A 57 4.57 13.74 -2.58
CA LEU A 57 3.33 14.13 -3.26
C LEU A 57 3.70 14.79 -4.59
N TYR A 58 3.47 14.08 -5.69
CA TYR A 58 3.87 14.52 -7.02
C TYR A 58 2.66 14.89 -7.87
N ASP A 59 2.56 16.16 -8.26
CA ASP A 59 1.57 16.66 -9.21
C ASP A 59 2.06 16.48 -10.64
N MET A 60 1.36 15.62 -11.39
CA MET A 60 1.72 15.28 -12.76
C MET A 60 1.10 16.20 -13.83
N ASP A 61 0.22 17.12 -13.47
CA ASP A 61 -0.51 17.93 -14.48
C ASP A 61 0.42 18.83 -15.33
N GLY A 62 1.65 19.06 -14.85
CA GLY A 62 2.70 19.79 -15.58
C GLY A 62 3.65 18.92 -16.42
N ASP A 63 3.45 17.59 -16.49
CA ASP A 63 4.26 16.71 -17.34
C ASP A 63 3.93 16.87 -18.83
N ARG A 64 4.97 16.86 -19.69
CA ARG A 64 4.80 16.96 -21.14
C ARG A 64 3.87 15.86 -21.63
N GLU A 65 2.88 16.25 -22.43
CA GLU A 65 1.90 15.36 -23.02
C GLU A 65 2.58 14.41 -24.01
N GLY A 66 2.94 13.21 -23.54
CA GLY A 66 3.05 12.04 -24.40
C GLY A 66 1.71 11.32 -24.36
N ALA A 67 0.81 11.63 -25.29
CA ALA A 67 -0.35 10.78 -25.50
C ALA A 67 0.13 9.46 -26.10
N ARG A 68 -0.35 8.31 -25.60
CA ARG A 68 -0.39 7.12 -26.45
C ARG A 68 -1.54 7.35 -27.43
N GLU A 69 -1.27 7.26 -28.73
CA GLU A 69 -2.31 7.34 -29.75
C GLU A 69 -3.38 6.26 -29.45
N GLY A 70 -4.61 6.70 -29.17
CA GLY A 70 -5.81 5.83 -29.21
C GLY A 70 -6.61 5.65 -27.92
N GLU A 71 -6.06 5.89 -26.73
CA GLU A 71 -6.77 5.68 -25.45
C GLU A 71 -6.37 6.79 -24.48
N GLY A 72 -7.33 7.52 -23.89
CA GLY A 72 -7.13 8.78 -23.15
C GLY A 72 -6.29 8.74 -21.85
N GLU A 73 -5.34 7.83 -21.71
CA GLU A 73 -4.38 7.76 -20.60
C GLU A 73 -3.11 8.57 -20.92
N LYS A 74 -2.69 9.45 -20.00
CA LYS A 74 -1.42 10.18 -20.15
C LYS A 74 -0.24 9.28 -19.80
N LEU A 75 0.83 9.34 -20.60
CA LEU A 75 2.10 8.71 -20.24
C LEU A 75 2.84 9.58 -19.24
N LEU A 76 2.87 9.14 -17.98
CA LEU A 76 3.67 9.79 -16.95
C LEU A 76 5.17 9.63 -17.26
N GLN A 77 5.82 10.74 -17.60
CA GLN A 77 7.25 10.82 -17.80
C GLN A 77 7.93 11.30 -16.50
N PRO A 78 8.61 10.41 -15.77
CA PRO A 78 9.25 10.80 -14.53
C PRO A 78 10.37 11.82 -14.76
N PRO A 79 10.74 12.60 -13.74
CA PRO A 79 11.97 13.38 -13.76
C PRO A 79 13.19 12.47 -13.92
N ARG A 80 14.31 13.03 -14.41
CA ARG A 80 15.58 12.30 -14.59
C ARG A 80 16.08 11.62 -13.31
N SER A 81 15.83 12.25 -12.16
CA SER A 81 16.05 11.68 -10.83
C SER A 81 14.77 11.80 -10.00
N TRP A 82 14.32 10.68 -9.43
CA TRP A 82 13.34 10.73 -8.33
C TRP A 82 14.08 11.01 -7.03
N PRO A 83 13.44 11.74 -6.09
CA PRO A 83 13.95 11.80 -4.72
C PRO A 83 13.87 10.41 -4.06
N GLU A 84 14.69 10.19 -3.04
CA GLU A 84 14.64 8.98 -2.23
C GLU A 84 13.49 9.07 -1.21
N ALA A 85 12.28 8.86 -1.71
CA ALA A 85 11.07 8.81 -0.90
C ALA A 85 10.69 7.36 -0.58
N ARG A 86 10.32 7.10 0.69
CA ARG A 86 9.80 5.78 1.10
C ARG A 86 8.50 5.44 0.36
N PHE A 87 7.60 6.43 0.25
CA PHE A 87 6.32 6.32 -0.43
C PHE A 87 6.14 7.44 -1.46
N THR A 88 5.62 7.10 -2.64
CA THR A 88 5.29 8.05 -3.70
C THR A 88 3.78 8.05 -3.94
N VAL A 89 3.15 9.22 -3.84
CA VAL A 89 1.74 9.45 -4.18
C VAL A 89 1.69 10.41 -5.35
N ILE A 90 0.92 10.07 -6.38
CA ILE A 90 0.73 10.92 -7.55
C ILE A 90 -0.64 11.58 -7.50
N MET A 91 -0.69 12.84 -7.92
CA MET A 91 -1.90 13.65 -8.04
C MET A 91 -2.00 14.13 -9.49
N GLY A 92 -3.16 13.99 -10.13
CA GLY A 92 -3.33 14.43 -11.51
C GLY A 92 -4.79 14.57 -11.91
N SER A 93 -5.06 15.33 -12.96
CA SER A 93 -6.40 15.61 -13.51
C SER A 93 -6.82 14.60 -14.59
N SER A 94 -5.90 13.76 -15.05
CA SER A 94 -6.15 12.71 -16.05
C SER A 94 -5.69 11.35 -15.54
N SER A 95 -6.34 10.27 -16.00
CA SER A 95 -5.89 8.92 -15.70
C SER A 95 -4.49 8.65 -16.26
N VAL A 96 -3.76 7.80 -15.53
CA VAL A 96 -2.46 7.25 -15.94
C VAL A 96 -2.60 5.75 -16.00
N SER A 97 -1.93 5.15 -16.99
CA SER A 97 -1.83 3.70 -17.10
C SER A 97 -1.37 3.07 -15.79
N ARG A 98 -2.13 2.08 -15.31
CA ARG A 98 -1.84 1.39 -14.04
C ARG A 98 -0.45 0.75 -14.06
N ASP A 99 -0.07 0.13 -15.18
CA ASP A 99 1.23 -0.51 -15.36
C ASP A 99 2.37 0.48 -15.12
N ARG A 100 2.18 1.74 -15.55
CA ARG A 100 3.16 2.80 -15.36
C ARG A 100 3.27 3.23 -13.89
N LEU A 101 2.14 3.34 -13.18
CA LEU A 101 2.14 3.65 -11.75
C LEU A 101 2.84 2.54 -10.95
N GLU A 102 2.63 1.28 -11.33
CA GLU A 102 3.24 0.10 -10.71
C GLU A 102 4.76 0.04 -10.96
N GLU A 103 5.21 0.27 -12.20
CA GLU A 103 6.63 0.37 -12.57
C GLU A 103 7.36 1.42 -11.72
N LEU A 104 6.74 2.59 -11.53
CA LEU A 104 7.32 3.69 -10.76
C LEU A 104 7.24 3.47 -9.24
N GLY A 105 6.56 2.42 -8.78
CA GLY A 105 6.38 2.13 -7.37
C GLY A 105 5.53 3.16 -6.63
N VAL A 106 4.59 3.77 -7.34
CA VAL A 106 3.59 4.67 -6.78
C VAL A 106 2.67 3.85 -5.88
N VAL A 107 2.44 4.32 -4.65
CA VAL A 107 1.56 3.63 -3.70
C VAL A 107 0.11 4.09 -3.77
N ALA A 108 -0.14 5.28 -4.30
CA ALA A 108 -1.50 5.76 -4.57
C ALA A 108 -1.53 6.82 -5.68
N PHE A 109 -2.64 6.84 -6.42
CA PHE A 109 -2.95 7.86 -7.41
C PHE A 109 -4.24 8.60 -7.00
N LEU A 110 -4.19 9.93 -6.96
CA LEU A 110 -5.30 10.81 -6.61
C LEU A 110 -5.73 11.62 -7.84
N LEU A 111 -6.88 11.26 -8.41
CA LEU A 111 -7.53 12.01 -9.48
C LEU A 111 -8.14 13.32 -8.95
N LYS A 112 -7.79 14.46 -9.56
CA LYS A 112 -8.34 15.78 -9.24
C LYS A 112 -9.71 15.99 -9.90
N PRO A 113 -10.64 16.69 -9.23
CA PRO A 113 -10.55 17.14 -7.84
C PRO A 113 -10.63 15.95 -6.88
N PHE A 114 -9.78 15.95 -5.84
CA PHE A 114 -9.79 14.94 -4.79
C PHE A 114 -10.15 15.54 -3.44
N ASP A 115 -10.66 14.68 -2.54
CA ASP A 115 -10.90 15.04 -1.15
C ASP A 115 -9.57 15.13 -0.38
N VAL A 116 -9.29 16.32 0.17
CA VAL A 116 -8.13 16.56 1.03
C VAL A 116 -8.22 15.70 2.30
N GLY A 117 -9.43 15.42 2.80
CA GLY A 117 -9.66 14.51 3.91
C GLY A 117 -9.08 13.12 3.65
N ARG A 118 -9.35 12.55 2.46
CA ARG A 118 -8.77 11.27 2.01
C ARG A 118 -7.24 11.30 2.00
N LEU A 119 -6.63 12.36 1.44
CA LEU A 119 -5.17 12.52 1.45
C LEU A 119 -4.62 12.58 2.89
N LEU A 120 -5.26 13.32 3.79
CA LEU A 120 -4.84 13.43 5.18
C LEU A 120 -4.96 12.10 5.93
N ARG A 121 -6.03 11.32 5.70
CA ARG A 121 -6.15 9.96 6.24
C ARG A 121 -5.02 9.07 5.72
N TYR A 122 -4.76 9.14 4.41
CA TYR A 122 -3.70 8.38 3.77
C TYR A 122 -2.32 8.66 4.39
N LEU A 123 -1.96 9.94 4.54
CA LEU A 123 -0.71 10.34 5.19
C LEU A 123 -0.63 9.94 6.66
N GLY A 124 -1.75 10.02 7.40
CA GLY A 124 -1.81 9.54 8.79
C GLY A 124 -1.55 8.03 8.90
N THR A 125 -2.07 7.24 7.95
CA THR A 125 -1.82 5.81 7.89
C THR A 125 -0.38 5.50 7.49
N LEU A 126 0.18 6.20 6.50
CA LEU A 126 1.61 6.07 6.16
C LEU A 126 2.51 6.43 7.35
N GLN A 127 2.19 7.48 8.09
CA GLN A 127 2.93 7.87 9.28
C GLN A 127 2.97 6.74 10.31
N ARG A 128 1.82 6.14 10.61
CA ARG A 128 1.75 4.97 11.52
C ARG A 128 2.59 3.81 10.99
N LEU A 129 2.51 3.52 9.69
CA LEU A 129 3.31 2.48 9.05
C LEU A 129 4.83 2.74 9.12
N VAL A 130 5.27 4.00 9.09
CA VAL A 130 6.70 4.35 9.26
C VAL A 130 7.16 4.22 10.70
N GLN A 131 6.30 4.58 11.66
CA GLN A 131 6.66 4.71 13.08
C GLN A 131 6.57 3.40 13.87
N THR A 132 5.91 2.37 13.32
CA THR A 132 5.71 1.11 14.05
C THR A 132 7.03 0.40 14.42
N SER A 133 8.18 0.73 13.80
CA SER A 133 9.48 0.19 14.21
C SER A 133 10.20 0.98 15.30
N GLU A 134 9.82 2.22 15.60
CA GLU A 134 10.53 3.07 16.57
C GLU A 134 10.02 2.84 18.01
N GLU A 135 8.88 2.16 18.19
CA GLU A 135 8.24 2.03 19.51
C GLU A 135 8.68 0.83 20.36
N ARG A 136 9.36 -0.20 19.84
CA ARG A 136 9.67 -1.41 20.66
C ARG A 136 10.97 -2.12 20.32
N GLY A 137 11.94 -1.94 21.20
CA GLY A 137 13.06 -2.85 21.46
C GLY A 137 12.73 -4.08 22.33
N ASP A 138 11.49 -4.29 22.82
CA ASP A 138 11.24 -5.32 23.87
C ASP A 138 9.94 -6.13 23.73
N TYR A 139 9.55 -6.57 22.53
CA TYR A 139 8.45 -7.56 22.40
C TYR A 139 8.72 -8.64 21.36
N PHE A 140 9.98 -9.05 21.25
CA PHE A 140 10.28 -10.38 20.75
C PHE A 140 10.26 -11.36 21.94
N ILE A 141 9.61 -12.51 21.69
CA ILE A 141 9.44 -13.70 22.52
C ILE A 141 8.05 -13.81 23.20
N SER A 142 7.21 -14.61 22.52
CA SER A 142 6.20 -15.56 23.02
C SER A 142 4.79 -15.35 22.46
N ASP A 143 4.56 -15.86 21.24
CA ASP A 143 3.27 -16.53 20.94
C ASP A 143 3.37 -17.49 19.74
N ARG A 144 4.55 -18.08 19.52
CA ARG A 144 4.81 -18.97 18.36
C ARG A 144 5.11 -20.42 18.74
N GLN A 145 4.70 -20.86 19.92
CA GLN A 145 4.65 -22.29 20.27
C GLN A 145 3.41 -22.60 21.10
N GLY A 146 2.41 -23.22 20.45
CA GLY A 146 1.36 -24.03 21.07
C GLY A 146 0.27 -23.29 21.86
N ALA A 147 -0.83 -22.92 21.20
CA ALA A 147 -2.13 -22.83 21.86
C ALA A 147 -3.21 -23.25 20.85
N GLU A 148 -3.88 -24.37 21.10
CA GLU A 148 -5.22 -24.57 20.57
C GLU A 148 -6.04 -23.32 20.90
N GLY A 149 -6.48 -22.56 19.88
CA GLY A 149 -7.46 -21.48 20.05
C GLY A 149 -7.17 -20.10 19.47
N ASN A 150 -6.00 -19.80 18.88
CA ASN A 150 -5.80 -18.47 18.23
C ASN A 150 -6.04 -18.55 16.71
N ARG A 151 -7.26 -18.19 16.30
CA ARG A 151 -7.69 -18.18 14.88
C ARG A 151 -6.82 -17.23 14.06
N ALA A 152 -6.46 -17.63 12.85
CA ALA A 152 -5.72 -16.74 11.97
C ALA A 152 -6.60 -15.55 11.54
N ARG A 153 -6.14 -14.33 11.78
CA ARG A 153 -6.77 -13.09 11.29
C ARG A 153 -6.49 -12.92 9.79
N VAL A 154 -7.55 -12.97 8.98
CA VAL A 154 -7.48 -12.75 7.53
C VAL A 154 -8.30 -11.51 7.15
N LEU A 155 -7.65 -10.56 6.50
CA LEU A 155 -8.28 -9.35 5.96
C LEU A 155 -8.59 -9.56 4.48
N ILE A 156 -9.86 -9.48 4.12
CA ILE A 156 -10.35 -9.54 2.74
C ILE A 156 -10.48 -8.10 2.22
N VAL A 157 -9.97 -7.84 1.03
CA VAL A 157 -9.96 -6.51 0.41
C VAL A 157 -10.46 -6.60 -1.03
N ASP A 158 -11.63 -6.03 -1.29
CA ASP A 158 -12.23 -5.94 -2.62
C ASP A 158 -13.17 -4.72 -2.62
N ASP A 159 -13.13 -3.90 -3.67
CA ASP A 159 -13.94 -2.68 -3.77
C ASP A 159 -15.42 -2.97 -4.08
N ASP A 160 -15.71 -4.19 -4.55
CA ASP A 160 -17.06 -4.72 -4.60
C ASP A 160 -17.46 -5.31 -3.25
N VAL A 161 -18.40 -4.64 -2.58
CA VAL A 161 -18.92 -5.01 -1.26
C VAL A 161 -19.53 -6.41 -1.26
N ASP A 162 -20.26 -6.76 -2.32
CA ASP A 162 -20.96 -8.05 -2.41
C ASP A 162 -19.96 -9.19 -2.61
N VAL A 163 -18.93 -8.97 -3.44
CA VAL A 163 -17.82 -9.92 -3.63
C VAL A 163 -17.07 -10.12 -2.32
N ALA A 164 -16.68 -9.04 -1.64
CA ALA A 164 -15.94 -9.11 -0.38
C ALA A 164 -16.71 -9.88 0.72
N GLN A 165 -18.02 -9.61 0.85
CA GLN A 165 -18.89 -10.30 1.81
C GLN A 165 -19.09 -11.77 1.44
N THR A 166 -19.25 -12.07 0.15
CA THR A 166 -19.39 -13.46 -0.34
C THR A 166 -18.13 -14.26 -0.03
N ILE A 167 -16.95 -13.71 -0.27
CA ILE A 167 -15.68 -14.33 0.08
C ILE A 167 -15.61 -14.56 1.61
N GLN A 168 -15.98 -13.56 2.41
CA GLN A 168 -15.97 -13.67 3.88
C GLN A 168 -16.88 -14.79 4.37
N GLN A 169 -18.12 -14.85 3.89
CA GLN A 169 -19.08 -15.88 4.28
C GLN A 169 -18.62 -17.27 3.85
N SER A 170 -18.09 -17.40 2.64
CA SER A 170 -17.59 -18.66 2.10
C SER A 170 -16.39 -19.16 2.90
N LEU A 171 -15.40 -18.30 3.17
CA LEU A 171 -14.21 -18.66 3.95
C LEU A 171 -14.59 -19.05 5.39
N LYS A 172 -15.55 -18.35 6.00
CA LYS A 172 -16.06 -18.67 7.34
C LYS A 172 -16.71 -20.06 7.41
N ALA A 173 -17.25 -20.55 6.30
CA ALA A 173 -17.89 -21.87 6.24
C ALA A 173 -16.87 -23.02 6.11
N VAL A 174 -15.67 -22.76 5.58
CA VAL A 174 -14.68 -23.81 5.28
C VAL A 174 -13.45 -23.78 6.18
N ALA A 175 -13.20 -22.69 6.91
CA ALA A 175 -12.01 -22.54 7.77
C ALA A 175 -12.28 -21.71 9.03
N ASP A 176 -11.54 -22.01 10.10
CA ASP A 176 -11.64 -21.33 11.39
C ASP A 176 -10.75 -20.06 11.44
N TYR A 177 -11.11 -19.07 10.62
CA TYR A 177 -10.44 -17.77 10.57
C TYR A 177 -11.22 -16.69 11.33
N GLU A 178 -10.50 -15.73 11.90
CA GLU A 178 -11.09 -14.45 12.29
C GLU A 178 -11.03 -13.55 11.04
N LEU A 179 -12.17 -13.12 10.53
CA LEU A 179 -12.26 -12.44 9.23
C LEU A 179 -12.69 -10.99 9.39
N ALA A 180 -11.97 -10.09 8.72
CA ALA A 180 -12.37 -8.70 8.54
C ALA A 180 -12.41 -8.35 7.05
N VAL A 181 -13.14 -7.31 6.70
CA VAL A 181 -13.28 -6.81 5.31
C VAL A 181 -12.87 -5.34 5.24
N ALA A 182 -12.20 -4.96 4.17
CA ALA A 182 -12.00 -3.57 3.77
C ALA A 182 -12.41 -3.39 2.30
N HIS A 183 -12.90 -2.20 1.95
CA HIS A 183 -13.46 -1.92 0.62
C HIS A 183 -12.60 -0.99 -0.23
N ASP A 184 -11.45 -0.57 0.28
CA ASP A 184 -10.40 0.02 -0.53
C ASP A 184 -9.02 -0.18 0.11
N GLY A 185 -7.96 0.11 -0.66
CA GLY A 185 -6.60 -0.04 -0.18
C GLY A 185 -6.25 0.82 1.04
N LEU A 186 -6.87 2.01 1.21
CA LEU A 186 -6.62 2.87 2.37
C LEU A 186 -7.22 2.26 3.64
N GLU A 187 -8.49 1.86 3.60
CA GLU A 187 -9.15 1.17 4.71
C GLU A 187 -8.37 -0.11 5.07
N ALA A 188 -7.89 -0.85 4.07
CA ALA A 188 -7.10 -2.05 4.31
C ALA A 188 -5.77 -1.76 5.01
N LEU A 189 -5.06 -0.68 4.64
CA LEU A 189 -3.85 -0.26 5.36
C LEU A 189 -4.17 0.17 6.80
N GLU A 190 -5.27 0.88 7.04
CA GLU A 190 -5.74 1.26 8.38
C GLU A 190 -5.98 0.01 9.23
N ARG A 191 -6.69 -0.98 8.69
CA ARG A 191 -6.93 -2.27 9.36
C ARG A 191 -5.64 -3.07 9.57
N CYS A 192 -4.67 -2.97 8.67
CA CYS A 192 -3.36 -3.61 8.86
C CYS A 192 -2.62 -3.04 10.08
N VAL A 193 -2.73 -1.74 10.33
CA VAL A 193 -2.14 -1.09 11.50
C VAL A 193 -2.89 -1.46 12.78
N GLU A 194 -4.23 -1.43 12.74
CA GLU A 194 -5.09 -1.52 13.92
C GLU A 194 -5.39 -2.96 14.34
N TRP A 195 -5.79 -3.81 13.39
CA TRP A 195 -6.21 -5.19 13.62
C TRP A 195 -5.10 -6.22 13.37
N ARG A 196 -3.99 -5.80 12.74
CA ARG A 196 -2.77 -6.61 12.52
C ARG A 196 -3.09 -8.01 11.99
N PRO A 197 -3.66 -8.13 10.77
CA PRO A 197 -3.96 -9.42 10.17
C PRO A 197 -2.69 -10.26 10.01
N HIS A 198 -2.86 -11.58 10.02
CA HIS A 198 -1.78 -12.51 9.66
C HIS A 198 -1.69 -12.69 8.14
N CYS A 199 -2.81 -12.56 7.43
CA CYS A 199 -2.88 -12.63 5.98
C CYS A 199 -3.84 -11.55 5.43
N VAL A 200 -3.49 -10.99 4.29
CA VAL A 200 -4.33 -10.12 3.48
C VAL A 200 -4.63 -10.84 2.17
N VAL A 201 -5.91 -10.95 1.84
CA VAL A 201 -6.43 -11.42 0.54
C VAL A 201 -6.99 -10.21 -0.17
N ALA A 202 -6.32 -9.73 -1.22
CA ALA A 202 -6.67 -8.47 -1.86
C ALA A 202 -6.92 -8.62 -3.35
N ASP A 203 -7.92 -7.92 -3.86
CA ASP A 203 -8.08 -7.76 -5.29
C ASP A 203 -6.92 -6.96 -5.89
N LEU A 204 -6.43 -7.40 -7.04
CA LEU A 204 -5.34 -6.74 -7.72
C LEU A 204 -5.78 -5.41 -8.33
N ILE A 205 -7.05 -5.27 -8.71
CA ILE A 205 -7.57 -4.12 -9.45
C ILE A 205 -8.57 -3.38 -8.54
N MET A 206 -8.12 -2.29 -7.91
CA MET A 206 -9.00 -1.41 -7.13
C MET A 206 -8.74 0.06 -7.46
N PRO A 207 -9.72 0.96 -7.25
CA PRO A 207 -9.54 2.41 -7.39
C PRO A 207 -8.51 2.98 -6.41
N TRP A 208 -7.81 4.03 -6.82
CA TRP A 208 -6.84 4.84 -6.02
C TRP A 208 -5.56 4.11 -5.59
N MET A 209 -5.71 2.96 -4.92
CA MET A 209 -4.67 2.04 -4.49
C MET A 209 -5.12 0.62 -4.79
N ASN A 210 -4.33 -0.08 -5.57
CA ASN A 210 -4.59 -1.46 -5.94
C ASN A 210 -3.90 -2.46 -4.98
N GLY A 211 -4.21 -3.76 -5.08
CA GLY A 211 -3.67 -4.77 -4.16
C GLY A 211 -2.14 -4.88 -4.18
N TYR A 212 -1.51 -4.67 -5.33
CA TYR A 212 -0.05 -4.66 -5.44
C TYR A 212 0.58 -3.43 -4.79
N GLN A 213 0.03 -2.24 -5.02
CA GLN A 213 0.47 -1.00 -4.39
C GLN A 213 0.33 -1.07 -2.86
N MET A 214 -0.76 -1.65 -2.38
CA MET A 214 -1.00 -1.90 -0.96
C MET A 214 0.06 -2.85 -0.37
N MET A 215 0.33 -3.97 -1.04
CA MET A 215 1.39 -4.89 -0.65
C MET A 215 2.76 -4.19 -0.58
N ARG A 216 3.13 -3.40 -1.61
CA ARG A 216 4.39 -2.64 -1.61
C ARG A 216 4.44 -1.65 -0.45
N CYS A 217 3.34 -1.00 -0.13
CA CYS A 217 3.25 -0.07 0.99
C CYS A 217 3.53 -0.79 2.32
N LEU A 218 2.91 -1.95 2.56
CA LEU A 218 3.11 -2.75 3.77
C LEU A 218 4.51 -3.37 3.85
N LYS A 219 5.12 -3.75 2.73
CA LYS A 219 6.51 -4.25 2.72
C LYS A 219 7.53 -3.16 2.99
N ARG A 220 7.27 -1.97 2.49
CA ARG A 220 8.05 -0.79 2.82
C ARG A 220 7.66 -0.22 4.18
N SER A 221 6.71 -0.79 4.91
CA SER A 221 6.37 -0.32 6.26
C SER A 221 7.42 -0.77 7.27
N ALA A 222 7.27 -0.27 8.50
CA ALA A 222 8.07 -0.62 9.65
C ALA A 222 7.29 -1.56 10.59
N LEU A 223 6.25 -2.24 10.06
CA LEU A 223 5.48 -3.23 10.81
C LEU A 223 6.42 -4.40 11.23
N PRO A 224 6.42 -4.83 12.51
CA PRO A 224 7.32 -5.87 13.01
C PRO A 224 7.08 -7.24 12.36
N SER A 225 5.85 -7.47 11.90
CA SER A 225 5.42 -8.70 11.24
C SER A 225 4.40 -8.30 10.18
N PRO A 226 4.84 -7.90 8.97
CA PRO A 226 3.92 -7.61 7.89
C PRO A 226 3.11 -8.88 7.55
N PRO A 227 1.83 -8.72 7.14
CA PRO A 227 0.97 -9.86 6.84
C PRO A 227 1.44 -10.63 5.61
N ALA A 228 1.03 -11.90 5.53
CA ALA A 228 1.09 -12.67 4.29
C ALA A 228 0.18 -12.03 3.23
N PHE A 229 0.48 -12.24 1.96
CA PHE A 229 -0.29 -11.64 0.87
C PHE A 229 -0.76 -12.68 -0.15
N VAL A 230 -2.06 -12.66 -0.40
CA VAL A 230 -2.73 -13.34 -1.50
C VAL A 230 -3.32 -12.26 -2.42
N LEU A 231 -2.94 -12.27 -3.70
CA LEU A 231 -3.50 -11.37 -4.70
C LEU A 231 -4.50 -12.12 -5.58
N MET A 232 -5.74 -11.64 -5.61
CA MET A 232 -6.78 -12.10 -6.51
C MET A 232 -6.65 -11.33 -7.81
N SER A 233 -6.62 -12.01 -8.96
CA SER A 233 -6.31 -11.37 -10.23
C SER A 233 -7.17 -11.92 -11.36
N ALA A 234 -7.76 -11.03 -12.15
CA ALA A 234 -8.37 -11.38 -13.44
C ALA A 234 -7.36 -11.35 -14.61
N LEU A 235 -6.07 -11.14 -14.33
CA LEU A 235 -5.04 -11.10 -15.36
C LEU A 235 -4.72 -12.50 -15.87
N THR A 236 -4.74 -12.64 -17.20
CA THR A 236 -4.25 -13.85 -17.88
C THR A 236 -2.75 -14.06 -17.63
N PRO A 237 -2.22 -15.30 -17.78
CA PRO A 237 -0.79 -15.57 -17.67
C PRO A 237 0.10 -14.64 -18.51
N ARG A 238 -0.32 -14.31 -19.74
CA ARG A 238 0.38 -13.36 -20.64
C ARG A 238 0.39 -11.92 -20.11
N GLN A 239 -0.68 -11.47 -19.46
CA GLN A 239 -0.74 -10.14 -18.84
C GLN A 239 0.14 -10.08 -17.59
N LEU A 240 0.29 -11.21 -16.87
CA LEU A 240 1.22 -11.32 -15.74
C LEU A 240 2.69 -11.32 -16.21
N GLU A 241 3.01 -11.94 -17.35
CA GLU A 241 4.36 -11.92 -17.94
C GLU A 241 4.86 -10.51 -18.27
N ARG A 242 3.94 -9.61 -18.67
CA ARG A 242 4.25 -8.21 -18.95
C ARG A 242 4.53 -7.37 -17.70
N ARG A 243 4.33 -7.94 -16.51
CA ARG A 243 4.51 -7.26 -15.22
C ARG A 243 5.53 -8.02 -14.37
N PRO A 244 6.83 -8.02 -14.75
CA PRO A 244 7.86 -8.81 -14.06
C PRO A 244 7.97 -8.44 -12.57
N TYR A 245 7.70 -7.19 -12.21
CA TYR A 245 7.68 -6.70 -10.83
C TYR A 245 6.60 -7.35 -9.95
N LEU A 246 5.55 -7.97 -10.53
CA LEU A 246 4.60 -8.81 -9.80
C LEU A 246 5.21 -10.17 -9.44
N ARG A 247 6.08 -10.71 -10.31
CA ARG A 247 6.70 -12.04 -10.15
C ARG A 247 7.97 -12.06 -9.31
N GLU A 248 8.68 -10.94 -9.24
CA GLU A 248 9.87 -10.80 -8.41
C GLU A 248 9.58 -11.05 -6.92
N GLU A 249 8.31 -10.95 -6.54
CA GLU A 249 7.88 -11.03 -5.17
C GLU A 249 7.47 -12.45 -4.74
N LYS A 250 8.46 -13.28 -4.41
CA LYS A 250 8.29 -14.71 -4.05
C LYS A 250 7.37 -14.98 -2.84
N SER A 251 7.18 -13.96 -2.00
CA SER A 251 6.35 -14.05 -0.78
C SER A 251 4.85 -13.88 -1.03
N VAL A 252 4.44 -13.60 -2.27
CA VAL A 252 3.03 -13.45 -2.66
C VAL A 252 2.50 -14.75 -3.26
N VAL A 253 1.24 -15.04 -2.98
CA VAL A 253 0.48 -16.10 -3.65
C VAL A 253 -0.57 -15.44 -4.54
N TYR A 254 -0.77 -15.97 -5.75
CA TYR A 254 -1.73 -15.45 -6.71
C TYR A 254 -2.90 -16.42 -6.87
N VAL A 255 -4.11 -15.90 -6.95
CA VAL A 255 -5.32 -16.67 -7.26
C VAL A 255 -6.00 -16.03 -8.46
N GLU A 256 -6.18 -16.80 -9.52
CA GLU A 256 -6.84 -16.36 -10.75
C GLU A 256 -8.36 -16.34 -10.58
N LYS A 257 -9.01 -15.22 -10.95
CA LYS A 257 -10.47 -15.08 -11.02
C LYS A 257 -10.96 -15.68 -12.35
N PRO A 258 -12.04 -16.49 -12.37
CA PRO A 258 -12.86 -16.93 -11.24
C PRO A 258 -12.22 -18.09 -10.46
N PHE A 259 -12.48 -18.14 -9.16
CA PHE A 259 -11.98 -19.17 -8.26
C PHE A 259 -13.10 -19.73 -7.37
N PHE A 260 -12.87 -20.93 -6.83
CA PHE A 260 -13.66 -21.47 -5.73
C PHE A 260 -13.02 -21.10 -4.38
N VAL A 261 -13.79 -21.18 -3.30
CA VAL A 261 -13.32 -20.78 -1.96
C VAL A 261 -12.14 -21.63 -1.49
N GLU A 262 -12.09 -22.90 -1.89
CA GLU A 262 -11.01 -23.83 -1.57
C GLU A 262 -9.67 -23.38 -2.17
N HIS A 263 -9.70 -22.72 -3.34
CA HIS A 263 -8.49 -22.13 -3.92
C HIS A 263 -7.96 -20.97 -3.07
N LEU A 264 -8.86 -20.12 -2.55
CA LEU A 264 -8.47 -19.04 -1.65
C LEU A 264 -7.95 -19.58 -0.32
N GLN A 265 -8.59 -20.59 0.25
CA GLN A 265 -8.14 -21.23 1.48
C GLN A 265 -6.72 -21.80 1.31
N ALA A 266 -6.49 -22.60 0.26
CA ALA A 266 -5.18 -23.16 -0.03
C ALA A 266 -4.11 -22.07 -0.24
N ALA A 267 -4.47 -20.96 -0.89
CA ALA A 267 -3.56 -19.83 -1.08
C ALA A 267 -3.23 -19.11 0.23
N ILE A 268 -4.20 -18.93 1.14
CA ILE A 268 -4.00 -18.36 2.48
C ILE A 268 -3.04 -19.26 3.28
N GLU A 269 -3.30 -20.56 3.31
CA GLU A 269 -2.46 -21.53 4.02
C GLU A 269 -1.03 -21.54 3.47
N GLN A 270 -0.86 -21.54 2.15
CA GLN A 270 0.45 -21.44 1.50
C GLN A 270 1.16 -20.12 1.87
N ALA A 271 0.46 -18.99 1.85
CA ALA A 271 1.03 -17.69 2.15
C ALA A 271 1.47 -17.59 3.62
N LEU A 272 0.67 -18.12 4.54
CA LEU A 272 1.01 -18.18 5.97
C LEU A 272 2.22 -19.10 6.24
N GLN A 273 2.31 -20.24 5.56
CA GLN A 273 3.45 -21.15 5.66
C GLN A 273 4.76 -20.52 5.15
N LYS A 274 4.71 -19.76 4.05
CA LYS A 274 5.88 -19.06 3.50
C LYS A 274 6.47 -18.00 4.45
N LEU A 275 5.64 -17.42 5.32
CA LEU A 275 6.09 -16.48 6.35
C LEU A 275 6.53 -17.16 7.66
N ALA A 276 6.28 -18.46 7.83
CA ALA A 276 6.84 -19.20 8.95
C ALA A 276 8.37 -19.27 8.79
N PRO A 277 9.16 -18.92 9.82
CA PRO A 277 10.60 -19.07 9.76
C PRO A 277 10.92 -20.54 9.47
N ALA A 278 11.86 -20.81 8.55
CA ALA A 278 12.37 -22.14 8.31
C ALA A 278 12.81 -22.74 9.65
N THR A 279 12.05 -23.70 10.16
CA THR A 279 12.41 -24.48 11.33
C THR A 279 13.75 -25.11 11.04
N ARG A 280 14.83 -24.56 11.61
CA ARG A 280 16.11 -25.26 11.68
C ARG A 280 15.82 -26.57 12.42
N PRO A 281 16.12 -27.74 11.85
CA PRO A 281 16.03 -28.98 12.61
C PRO A 281 16.95 -28.82 13.83
N LEU A 282 16.40 -29.09 15.02
CA LEU A 282 17.19 -29.28 16.23
C LEU A 282 18.17 -30.41 15.94
N ALA A 283 19.45 -30.07 15.81
CA ALA A 283 20.55 -31.02 15.79
C ALA A 283 20.79 -31.57 17.20
#